data_AF-A0A9P7YU34-F1
#
_entry.id   AF-A0A9P7YU34-F1
#
_cell.length_a   1.000
_cell.length_b   1.000
_cell.length_c   1.000
_cell.angle_alpha   90.00
_cell.angle_beta   90.00
_cell.angle_gamma   90.00
#
_symmetry.space_group_name_H-M   'P 1'
#
loop_
_entity.id
_entity.type
_entity.pdbx_description
1 polymer ?
#
loop_
_entity_poly.entity_id
_entity_poly.type
_entity_poly.pdbx_seq_one_letter_code
_entity_poly.pdbx_strand_id
1 'polypeptide(L)'
;MIISSVLAATRAGLMSTFKSDSDNAYWIGYQDLAVIGVGLGMQQPLIVVQTILDITMVPVGTSIIFLQTPETLFVSIGQNILSNELFRQLVQHAPQINLRIVL
;
A
#
# COMPACT_ATOMS: atom_id res chain seq x y z
N MET A 1 -9.00 7.54 15.39
CA MET A 1 -9.46 6.82 14.18
C MET A 1 -10.65 7.49 13.49
N ILE A 2 -11.44 8.33 14.18
CA ILE A 2 -12.66 8.96 13.62
C ILE A 2 -12.39 9.74 12.32
N ILE A 3 -11.41 10.66 12.32
CA ILE A 3 -11.08 11.48 11.14
C ILE A 3 -10.59 10.59 9.98
N SER A 4 -9.77 9.58 10.28
CA SER A 4 -9.29 8.60 9.30
C SER A 4 -10.44 7.82 8.66
N SER A 5 -11.40 7.35 9.45
CA SER A 5 -12.59 6.64 8.97
C SER A 5 -13.50 7.52 8.11
N VAL A 6 -13.67 8.80 8.48
CA VAL A 6 -14.44 9.76 7.68
C VAL A 6 -13.77 9.98 6.32
N LEU A 7 -12.45 10.26 6.30
CA LEU A 7 -11.70 10.45 5.06
C LEU A 7 -11.69 9.19 4.18
N ALA A 8 -11.58 8.01 4.79
CA ALA A 8 -11.64 6.74 4.06
C ALA A 8 -13.02 6.50 3.42
N ALA A 9 -14.11 6.79 4.12
CA ALA A 9 -15.46 6.69 3.58
C ALA A 9 -15.70 7.72 2.47
N THR A 10 -15.24 8.96 2.64
CA THR A 10 -15.31 10.01 1.62
C THR A 10 -14.53 9.62 0.36
N ARG A 11 -13.32 9.08 0.52
CA ARG A 11 -12.53 8.55 -0.61
C ARG A 11 -13.28 7.45 -1.35
N ALA A 12 -13.83 6.47 -0.62
CA ALA A 12 -14.52 5.34 -1.24
C ALA A 12 -15.75 5.80 -2.06
N GLY A 13 -16.51 6.78 -1.56
CA GLY A 13 -17.63 7.39 -2.29
C GLY A 13 -17.21 8.24 -3.49
N LEU A 14 -16.05 8.91 -3.43
CA LEU A 14 -15.51 9.64 -4.59
C LEU A 14 -15.02 8.68 -5.67
N MET A 15 -14.41 7.55 -5.26
CA MET A 15 -13.96 6.50 -6.19
C MET A 15 -15.12 5.82 -6.92
N SER A 16 -16.29 5.67 -6.30
CA SER A 16 -17.47 5.09 -6.99
C SER A 16 -18.05 6.00 -8.07
N THR A 17 -17.63 7.27 -8.13
CA THR A 17 -18.06 8.24 -9.14
C THR A 17 -17.13 8.27 -10.36
N PHE A 18 -16.09 7.41 -10.41
CA PHE A 18 -15.18 7.33 -11.55
C PHE A 18 -15.94 7.01 -12.85
N LYS A 19 -15.83 7.91 -13.83
CA LYS A 19 -16.17 7.65 -15.23
C LYS A 19 -14.90 7.38 -16.03
N SER A 20 -14.98 6.61 -17.11
CA SER A 20 -13.83 6.26 -17.96
C SER A 20 -13.13 7.47 -18.60
N ASP A 21 -13.79 8.63 -18.65
CA ASP A 21 -13.32 9.88 -19.24
C ASP A 21 -12.78 10.88 -18.20
N SER A 22 -12.53 10.43 -16.96
CA SER A 22 -12.15 11.34 -15.87
C SER A 22 -10.70 11.82 -16.00
N ASP A 23 -10.50 13.13 -15.85
CA ASP A 23 -9.19 13.79 -15.93
C ASP A 23 -8.24 13.33 -14.79
N ASN A 24 -6.94 13.26 -15.08
CA ASN A 24 -5.91 12.75 -14.17
C ASN A 24 -5.87 13.51 -12.83
N ALA A 25 -6.25 14.79 -12.84
CA ALA A 25 -6.31 15.62 -11.64
C ALA A 25 -7.26 15.06 -10.56
N TYR A 26 -8.37 14.42 -10.96
CA TYR A 26 -9.31 13.81 -10.01
C TYR A 26 -8.71 12.58 -9.34
N TRP A 27 -7.97 11.76 -10.10
CA TRP A 27 -7.33 10.56 -9.57
C TRP A 27 -6.25 10.88 -8.53
N ILE A 28 -5.43 11.90 -8.80
CA ILE A 28 -4.40 12.38 -7.88
C ILE A 28 -5.04 12.95 -6.61
N GLY A 29 -6.04 13.83 -6.74
CA GLY A 29 -6.72 14.44 -5.59
C GLY A 29 -7.41 13.42 -4.68
N TYR A 30 -7.97 12.34 -5.24
CA TYR A 30 -8.58 11.27 -4.45
C TYR A 30 -7.54 10.38 -3.75
N GLN A 31 -6.35 10.22 -4.34
CA GLN A 31 -5.24 9.55 -3.68
C GLN A 31 -4.66 10.38 -2.54
N ASP A 32 -4.56 11.70 -2.69
CA ASP A 32 -4.11 12.57 -1.61
C ASP A 32 -5.04 12.48 -0.39
N LEU A 33 -6.35 12.46 -0.60
CA LEU A 33 -7.33 12.19 0.46
C LEU A 33 -7.11 10.83 1.14
N ALA A 34 -6.68 9.82 0.38
CA ALA A 34 -6.31 8.51 0.90
C ALA A 34 -5.09 8.60 1.83
N VAL A 35 -4.01 9.23 1.34
CA VAL A 35 -2.73 9.33 2.05
C VAL A 35 -2.88 10.16 3.33
N ILE A 36 -3.66 11.25 3.28
CA ILE A 36 -3.97 12.07 4.46
C ILE A 36 -4.77 11.26 5.50
N GLY A 37 -5.80 10.54 5.06
CA GLY A 37 -6.62 9.72 5.96
C GLY A 37 -5.85 8.57 6.61
N VAL A 38 -4.97 7.92 5.85
CA VAL A 38 -4.09 6.85 6.34
C VAL A 38 -3.05 7.40 7.32
N GLY A 39 -2.39 8.52 6.99
CA GLY A 39 -1.38 9.14 7.86
C GLY A 39 -1.93 9.52 9.25
N LEU A 40 -3.17 10.02 9.31
CA LEU A 40 -3.83 10.37 10.57
C LEU A 40 -4.29 9.16 11.41
N GLY A 41 -4.42 7.98 10.78
CA GLY A 41 -4.90 6.75 11.44
C GLY A 41 -3.79 5.79 11.83
N MET A 42 -2.72 5.67 11.03
CA MET A 42 -1.71 4.61 11.20
C MET A 42 -0.82 4.76 12.43
N GLN A 43 -0.63 5.98 12.95
CA GLN A 43 0.20 6.17 14.15
C GLN A 43 -0.53 5.82 15.45
N GLN A 44 -1.87 5.82 15.46
CA GLN A 44 -2.65 5.62 16.69
C GLN A 44 -2.48 4.22 17.32
N PRO A 45 -2.47 3.11 16.56
CA PRO A 45 -2.25 1.77 17.11
C PRO A 45 -0.87 1.60 17.74
N LEU A 46 0.15 2.19 17.13
CA LEU A 46 1.53 2.16 17.62
C LEU A 46 1.68 2.86 18.96
N ILE A 47 1.10 4.06 19.09
CA ILE A 47 1.13 4.84 20.33
C ILE A 47 0.35 4.11 21.43
N VAL A 48 -0.80 3.52 21.12
CA VAL A 48 -1.61 2.77 22.08
C VAL A 48 -0.82 1.58 22.62
N VAL A 49 -0.24 0.72 21.77
CA VAL A 49 0.56 -0.42 22.25
C VAL A 49 1.72 0.01 23.13
N GLN A 50 2.35 1.16 22.86
CA GLN A 50 3.42 1.68 23.70
C GLN A 50 2.94 2.25 25.04
N THR A 51 1.66 2.60 25.19
CA THR A 51 1.11 3.22 26.42
C THR A 51 0.38 2.25 27.34
N ILE A 52 -0.28 1.22 26.80
CA ILE A 52 -1.02 0.22 27.60
C ILE A 52 -0.22 -1.03 27.93
N LEU A 53 0.91 -1.27 27.26
CA LEU A 53 1.71 -2.47 27.42
C LEU A 53 2.99 -2.18 28.21
N ASP A 54 3.39 -3.13 29.06
CA ASP A 54 4.64 -3.05 29.80
C ASP A 54 5.85 -3.08 28.85
N ILE A 55 6.95 -2.42 29.20
CA ILE A 55 8.08 -2.11 28.30
C ILE A 55 8.68 -3.38 27.66
N THR A 56 8.63 -4.51 28.36
CA THR A 56 9.12 -5.82 27.90
C THR A 56 8.22 -6.47 26.85
N MET A 57 6.93 -6.11 26.81
CA MET A 57 5.95 -6.65 25.86
C MET A 57 5.69 -5.73 24.67
N VAL A 58 6.11 -4.46 24.73
CA VAL A 58 6.01 -3.51 23.60
C VAL A 58 6.48 -4.10 22.27
N PRO A 59 7.65 -4.77 22.17
CA PRO A 59 8.12 -5.36 20.90
C PRO A 59 7.18 -6.44 20.34
N VAL A 60 6.53 -7.20 21.22
CA VAL A 60 5.56 -8.24 20.83
C VAL A 60 4.29 -7.58 20.30
N GLY A 61 3.79 -6.55 20.99
CA GLY A 61 2.59 -5.81 20.57
C GLY A 61 2.76 -5.10 19.23
N THR A 62 3.91 -4.48 18.96
CA THR A 62 4.19 -3.85 17.66
C THR A 62 4.31 -4.89 16.55
N SER A 63 4.95 -6.03 16.82
CA SER A 63 5.08 -7.11 15.81
C SER A 63 3.73 -7.59 15.30
N ILE A 64 2.71 -7.70 16.17
CA ILE A 64 1.35 -8.12 15.81
C ILE A 64 0.64 -7.07 14.93
N ILE A 65 0.87 -5.79 15.16
CA ILE A 65 0.32 -4.71 14.32
C ILE A 65 0.92 -4.78 12.90
N PHE A 66 2.24 -5.00 12.80
CA PHE A 66 2.91 -5.09 11.50
C PHE A 66 2.53 -6.34 10.72
N LEU A 67 2.36 -7.49 11.40
CA LEU A 67 1.98 -8.74 10.75
C LEU A 67 0.61 -8.69 10.05
N GLN A 68 -0.28 -7.79 10.49
CA GLN A 68 -1.63 -7.63 9.95
C GLN A 68 -1.71 -6.80 8.67
N THR A 69 -0.59 -6.35 8.09
CA THR A 69 -0.63 -5.64 6.79
C THR A 69 -0.64 -6.65 5.63
N PRO A 70 -1.82 -6.96 5.03
CA PRO A 70 -1.89 -7.80 3.83
C PRO A 70 -1.17 -7.19 2.63
N GLU A 71 -0.76 -5.92 2.74
CA GLU A 71 0.02 -5.17 1.76
C GLU A 71 1.28 -5.94 1.31
N THR A 72 1.96 -6.63 2.24
CA THR A 72 3.17 -7.42 1.95
C THR A 72 2.89 -8.60 1.01
N LEU A 73 1.71 -9.20 1.09
CA LEU A 73 1.31 -10.30 0.20
C LEU A 73 1.08 -9.79 -1.22
N PHE A 74 0.36 -8.68 -1.38
CA PHE A 74 0.09 -8.11 -2.71
C PHE A 74 1.35 -7.58 -3.40
N VAL A 75 2.27 -6.96 -2.63
CA VAL A 75 3.57 -6.54 -3.18
C VAL A 75 4.36 -7.74 -3.67
N SER A 76 4.42 -8.84 -2.90
CA SER A 76 5.12 -10.06 -3.31
C SER A 76 4.53 -10.70 -4.57
N ILE A 77 3.20 -10.68 -4.72
CA ILE A 77 2.52 -11.17 -5.92
C ILE A 77 2.84 -10.27 -7.11
N GLY A 78 2.75 -8.95 -6.96
CA GLY A 78 3.06 -7.98 -8.01
C GLY A 78 4.50 -8.10 -8.48
N GLN A 79 5.45 -8.26 -7.57
CA GLN A 79 6.86 -8.44 -7.88
C GLN A 79 7.12 -9.76 -8.64
N ASN A 80 6.44 -10.85 -8.26
CA ASN A 80 6.51 -12.12 -8.99
C ASN A 80 5.95 -11.99 -10.41
N ILE A 81 4.80 -11.33 -10.57
CA ILE A 81 4.20 -11.11 -11.89
C ILE A 81 5.13 -10.25 -12.75
N LEU A 82 5.65 -9.16 -12.18
CA LEU A 82 6.57 -8.27 -12.88
C LEU A 82 7.84 -9.01 -13.31
N SER A 83 8.49 -9.76 -12.43
CA SER A 83 9.70 -10.52 -12.77
C SER A 83 9.43 -11.54 -13.87
N ASN A 84 8.33 -12.28 -13.78
CA ASN A 84 7.98 -13.28 -14.79
C ASN A 84 7.65 -12.66 -16.14
N GLU A 85 6.86 -11.58 -16.16
CA GLU A 85 6.48 -10.93 -17.41
C GLU A 85 7.63 -10.13 -18.01
N LEU A 86 8.45 -9.47 -17.18
CA LEU A 86 9.67 -8.80 -17.62
C LEU A 86 10.64 -9.80 -18.28
N PHE A 87 10.85 -10.97 -17.67
CA PHE A 87 11.65 -12.05 -18.27
C PHE A 87 11.12 -12.42 -19.66
N ARG A 88 9.82 -12.67 -19.76
CA ARG A 88 9.16 -13.09 -21.01
C ARG A 88 9.27 -12.02 -22.11
N GLN A 89 9.06 -10.75 -21.75
CA GLN A 89 9.15 -9.62 -22.69
C GLN A 89 10.60 -9.35 -23.12
N LEU A 90 11.58 -9.49 -22.22
CA LEU A 90 12.99 -9.29 -22.53
C LEU A 90 13.52 -10.37 -23.50
N VAL A 91 13.16 -11.64 -23.28
CA VAL A 91 13.52 -12.73 -24.20
C VAL A 91 12.94 -12.51 -25.59
N GLN A 92 11.72 -11.97 -25.69
CA GLN A 92 11.06 -11.70 -26.97
C GLN A 92 11.61 -10.47 -27.71
N HIS A 93 11.90 -9.38 -27.00
CA HIS A 93 12.21 -8.09 -27.63
C HIS A 93 13.69 -7.69 -27.56
N ALA A 94 14.47 -8.28 -26.65
CA ALA A 94 15.88 -7.95 -26.46
C ALA A 94 16.71 -9.20 -26.08
N PRO A 95 16.82 -10.20 -26.97
CA PRO A 95 17.54 -11.45 -26.69
C PRO A 95 19.05 -11.28 -26.44
N GLN A 96 19.61 -10.13 -26.80
CA GLN A 96 21.02 -9.77 -26.56
C GLN A 96 21.31 -9.20 -25.14
N ILE A 97 20.29 -8.88 -24.34
CA ILE A 97 20.49 -8.36 -22.98
C ILE A 97 20.63 -9.51 -22.00
N ASN A 98 21.70 -9.48 -21.20
CA ASN A 98 21.98 -10.50 -20.19
C ASN A 98 20.97 -10.37 -19.03
N LEU A 99 19.99 -11.27 -19.00
CA LEU A 99 18.87 -11.29 -18.03
C LEU A 99 19.32 -11.27 -16.56
N ARG A 100 20.53 -11.73 -16.26
CA ARG A 100 21.13 -11.72 -14.90
C ARG A 100 21.51 -10.33 -14.37
N ILE A 101 21.51 -9.30 -15.21
CA ILE A 101 21.85 -7.93 -14.81
C ILE A 101 20.58 -7.12 -14.47
N VAL A 102 19.41 -7.57 -14.95
CA VAL A 102 18.13 -6.83 -14.88
C VAL A 102 17.17 -7.40 -13.82
N LEU A 103 17.32 -8.67 -13.45
CA LEU A 103 16.62 -9.36 -12.36
C LEU A 103 17.51 -9.45 -11.11
#